data_AF-A0A392SP75-F1
#
_entry.id   AF-A0A392SP75-F1
#
_cell.length_a   1.000
_cell.length_b   1.000
_cell.length_c   1.000
_cell.angle_alpha   90.00
_cell.angle_beta   90.00
_cell.angle_gamma   90.00
#
_symmetry.space_group_name_H-M   'P 1'
#
loop_
_entity.id
_entity.type
_entity.pdbx_description
1 polymer ?
#
loop_
_entity_poly.entity_id
_entity_poly.type
_entity_poly.pdbx_seq_one_letter_code
_entity_poly.pdbx_strand_id
1 'polypeptide(L)'
;DNWSPPPRNSLKLNVDAHCLGEGHWGLGLILRMEDGSCVGAMTKVVQGFDEAVEVETMGLLAAIEWIKTLRQQTIVIETDNRTIVQTLQHGRYPRNYWGV
;
A
#
# COMPACT_ATOMS: atom_id res chain seq x y z
N ASP A 1 -4.70 -11.80 -14.25
CA ASP A 1 -3.45 -11.95 -13.47
C ASP A 1 -2.22 -11.84 -14.34
N ASN A 2 -1.66 -10.64 -14.46
CA ASN A 2 -0.36 -10.41 -15.10
C ASN A 2 0.48 -9.59 -14.13
N TRP A 3 1.07 -10.24 -13.12
CA TRP A 3 2.11 -9.61 -12.31
C TRP A 3 3.29 -9.27 -13.23
N SER A 4 3.78 -8.03 -13.15
CA SER A 4 4.95 -7.58 -13.89
C SER A 4 6.13 -7.38 -12.93
N PRO A 5 7.35 -7.72 -13.31
CA PRO A 5 8.52 -7.43 -12.48
C PRO A 5 8.80 -5.92 -12.42
N PRO A 6 9.42 -5.42 -11.35
CA PRO A 6 9.93 -4.05 -11.30
C PRO A 6 11.05 -3.83 -12.35
N PRO A 7 11.39 -2.56 -12.67
CA PRO A 7 12.60 -2.25 -13.43
C PRO A 7 13.86 -2.82 -12.77
N ARG A 8 14.91 -3.04 -13.56
CA ARG A 8 16.21 -3.51 -13.04
C ARG A 8 16.71 -2.61 -11.89
N ASN A 9 17.38 -3.22 -10.92
CA ASN A 9 17.88 -2.55 -9.71
C ASN A 9 16.80 -1.84 -8.86
N SER A 10 15.54 -2.27 -9.00
CA SER A 10 14.42 -1.80 -8.19
C SER A 10 13.71 -2.97 -7.53
N LEU A 11 12.98 -2.69 -6.45
CA LEU A 11 12.10 -3.65 -5.81
C LEU A 11 10.65 -3.30 -6.10
N LYS A 12 9.77 -4.31 -6.08
CA LYS A 12 8.31 -4.11 -6.10
C LYS A 12 7.74 -4.42 -4.73
N LEU A 13 6.98 -3.49 -4.17
CA LEU A 13 6.20 -3.71 -2.96
C LEU A 13 4.73 -3.85 -3.33
N ASN A 14 4.20 -5.06 -3.17
CA ASN A 14 2.77 -5.32 -3.27
C ASN A 14 2.12 -5.02 -1.90
N VAL A 15 1.10 -4.17 -1.90
CA VAL A 15 0.39 -3.69 -0.72
C VAL A 15 -1.11 -4.00 -0.85
N ASP A 16 -1.67 -4.61 0.18
CA ASP A 16 -3.11 -4.86 0.30
C ASP A 16 -3.54 -4.62 1.75
N ALA A 17 -4.66 -3.94 1.94
CA ALA A 17 -5.26 -3.74 3.25
C ALA A 17 -6.77 -3.96 3.23
N HIS A 18 -7.28 -4.61 4.27
CA HIS A 18 -8.66 -5.07 4.29
C HIS A 18 -9.28 -4.98 5.69
N CYS A 19 -10.56 -4.58 5.76
CA CYS A 19 -11.32 -4.53 7.00
C CYS A 19 -11.56 -5.95 7.55
N LEU A 20 -11.17 -6.23 8.78
CA LEU A 20 -11.38 -7.53 9.43
C LEU A 20 -12.71 -7.58 10.20
N GLY A 21 -13.39 -6.44 10.32
CA GLY A 21 -14.60 -6.27 11.13
C GLY A 21 -14.28 -5.82 12.56
N GLU A 22 -15.32 -5.43 13.29
CA GLU A 22 -15.22 -4.97 14.69
C GLU A 22 -14.22 -3.83 14.91
N GLY A 23 -14.09 -2.89 13.97
CA GLY A 23 -13.14 -1.79 14.10
C GLY A 23 -11.69 -2.24 13.98
N HIS A 24 -11.42 -3.30 13.20
CA HIS A 24 -10.07 -3.77 12.93
C HIS A 24 -9.84 -3.89 11.43
N TRP A 25 -8.59 -3.70 11.04
CA TRP A 25 -8.14 -3.94 9.69
C TRP A 25 -6.77 -4.61 9.66
N GLY A 26 -6.52 -5.35 8.59
CA GLY A 26 -5.29 -6.08 8.32
C GLY A 26 -4.53 -5.43 7.18
N LEU A 27 -3.20 -5.50 7.26
CA LEU A 27 -2.26 -5.09 6.22
C LEU A 27 -1.41 -6.30 5.82
N GLY A 28 -1.29 -6.54 4.52
CA GLY A 28 -0.36 -7.49 3.94
C GLY A 28 0.60 -6.80 2.96
N LEU A 29 1.90 -7.00 3.15
CA LEU A 29 2.96 -6.45 2.31
C LEU A 29 3.90 -7.57 1.82
N ILE A 30 4.25 -7.56 0.54
CA ILE A 30 5.30 -8.43 -0.02
C ILE A 30 6.27 -7.61 -0.87
N LEU A 31 7.56 -7.66 -0.51
CA LEU A 31 8.66 -7.03 -1.22
C LEU A 31 9.35 -8.06 -2.13
N ARG A 32 9.43 -7.75 -3.42
CA ARG A 32 9.92 -8.66 -4.46
C ARG A 32 11.04 -8.06 -5.30
N MET A 33 11.96 -8.91 -5.75
CA MET A 33 12.98 -8.58 -6.76
C MET A 33 12.46 -8.77 -8.19
N GLU A 34 13.31 -8.41 -9.18
CA GLU A 34 13.03 -8.55 -10.61
C GLU A 34 12.73 -9.99 -11.06
N ASP A 35 13.30 -10.99 -10.39
CA ASP A 35 13.07 -12.42 -10.65
C ASP A 35 11.80 -12.96 -9.97
N GLY A 36 11.05 -12.10 -9.28
CA GLY A 36 9.83 -12.45 -8.54
C GLY A 36 10.07 -13.03 -7.14
N SER A 37 11.33 -13.23 -6.74
CA SER A 37 11.67 -13.73 -5.40
C SER A 37 11.20 -12.76 -4.31
N CYS A 38 10.69 -13.32 -3.21
CA CYS A 38 10.28 -12.56 -2.04
C CYS A 38 11.51 -12.30 -1.16
N VAL A 39 11.82 -11.02 -0.93
CA VAL A 39 12.96 -10.58 -0.11
C VAL A 39 12.52 -9.88 1.18
N GLY A 40 11.21 -9.72 1.38
CA GLY A 40 10.64 -9.20 2.60
C GLY A 40 9.12 -9.35 2.60
N ALA A 41 8.56 -9.53 3.78
CA ALA A 41 7.13 -9.52 3.99
C ALA A 41 6.81 -8.89 5.34
N MET A 42 5.65 -8.27 5.44
CA MET A 42 5.16 -7.71 6.69
C MET A 42 3.64 -7.87 6.74
N THR A 43 3.14 -8.19 7.93
CA THR A 43 1.71 -8.16 8.22
C THR A 43 1.47 -7.30 9.46
N LYS A 44 0.34 -6.59 9.49
CA LYS A 44 -0.08 -5.82 10.66
C LYS A 44 -1.58 -5.96 10.85
N VAL A 45 -2.02 -6.04 12.11
CA VAL A 45 -3.43 -5.85 12.48
C VAL A 45 -3.49 -4.57 13.30
N VAL A 46 -4.46 -3.73 12.99
CA VAL A 46 -4.61 -2.42 13.62
C VAL A 46 -6.08 -2.23 14.00
N GLN A 47 -6.31 -1.80 15.24
CA GLN A 47 -7.62 -1.33 15.68
C GLN A 47 -7.85 0.09 15.14
N GLY A 48 -8.98 0.35 14.51
CA GLY A 48 -9.34 1.64 13.95
C GLY A 48 -10.42 1.54 12.86
N PHE A 49 -10.16 2.23 11.76
CA PHE A 49 -11.09 2.48 10.66
C PHE A 49 -11.80 1.24 10.12
N ASP A 50 -13.08 1.42 9.77
CA ASP A 50 -13.93 0.40 9.14
C ASP A 50 -14.23 0.70 7.65
N GLU A 51 -13.82 1.88 7.15
CA GLU A 51 -14.00 2.25 5.75
C GLU A 51 -12.82 1.75 4.89
N ALA A 52 -13.13 1.01 3.83
CA ALA A 52 -12.12 0.41 2.95
C ALA A 52 -11.12 1.43 2.40
N VAL A 53 -11.57 2.63 2.01
CA VAL A 53 -10.67 3.67 1.49
C VAL A 53 -9.70 4.19 2.56
N GLU A 54 -10.17 4.34 3.81
CA GLU A 54 -9.33 4.75 4.93
C GLU A 54 -8.31 3.66 5.28
N VAL A 55 -8.76 2.40 5.37
CA VAL A 55 -7.92 1.23 5.65
C VAL A 55 -6.81 1.08 4.61
N GLU A 56 -7.13 1.20 3.33
CA GLU A 56 -6.19 1.13 2.23
C GLU A 56 -5.20 2.29 2.22
N THR A 57 -5.68 3.50 2.55
CA THR A 57 -4.82 4.69 2.68
C THR A 57 -3.84 4.53 3.83
N MET A 58 -4.31 4.01 4.97
CA MET A 58 -3.47 3.73 6.14
C MET A 58 -2.51 2.57 5.89
N GLY A 59 -2.92 1.54 5.14
CA GLY A 59 -2.07 0.45 4.68
C GLY A 59 -0.91 0.95 3.82
N LEU A 60 -1.21 1.82 2.85
CA LEU A 60 -0.19 2.47 2.02
C LEU A 60 0.76 3.37 2.84
N LEU A 61 0.23 4.14 3.80
CA LEU A 61 1.05 4.97 4.68
C LEU A 61 2.02 4.11 5.49
N ALA A 62 1.53 3.04 6.12
CA ALA A 62 2.37 2.10 6.87
C ALA A 62 3.42 1.42 5.98
N ALA A 63 3.07 1.08 4.74
CA ALA A 63 4.01 0.57 3.75
C ALA A 63 5.14 1.57 3.46
N ILE A 64 4.80 2.85 3.26
CA ILE A 64 5.76 3.94 3.03
C ILE A 64 6.69 4.14 4.24
N GLU A 65 6.15 4.09 5.46
CA GLU A 65 6.94 4.17 6.68
C GLU A 65 7.90 2.99 6.81
N TRP A 66 7.44 1.78 6.51
CA TRP A 66 8.27 0.59 6.54
C TRP A 66 9.42 0.67 5.54
N ILE A 67 9.17 1.03 4.27
CA ILE A 67 10.24 1.12 3.27
C ILE A 67 11.26 2.22 3.54
N LYS A 68 10.89 3.30 4.25
CA LYS A 68 11.85 4.32 4.69
C LYS A 68 12.92 3.75 5.61
N THR A 69 12.64 2.65 6.30
CA THR A 69 13.63 1.92 7.12
C THR A 69 14.63 1.12 6.26
N LEU A 70 14.25 0.75 5.02
CA LEU A 70 14.99 -0.15 4.13
C LEU A 70 15.97 0.59 3.17
N ARG A 71 16.69 1.62 3.64
CA ARG A 71 17.50 2.56 2.81
C ARG A 71 18.11 2.00 1.50
N GLN A 72 18.11 2.85 0.45
CA GLN A 72 18.95 2.83 -0.79
C GLN A 72 18.53 1.98 -2.01
N GLN A 73 17.25 1.67 -2.22
CA GLN A 73 16.79 1.15 -3.53
C GLN A 73 15.52 1.84 -4.01
N THR A 74 15.35 1.97 -5.33
CA THR A 74 14.09 2.42 -5.92
C THR A 74 13.02 1.35 -5.68
N ILE A 75 11.89 1.75 -5.11
CA ILE A 75 10.78 0.85 -4.79
C ILE A 75 9.56 1.29 -5.60
N VAL A 76 9.01 0.36 -6.39
CA VAL A 76 7.73 0.50 -7.08
C VAL A 76 6.65 -0.07 -6.18
N ILE A 77 5.74 0.77 -5.72
CA ILE A 77 4.60 0.34 -4.91
C ILE A 77 3.44 -0.01 -5.84
N GLU A 78 2.85 -1.19 -5.65
CA GLU A 78 1.67 -1.68 -6.34
C GLU A 78 0.55 -1.94 -5.32
N THR A 79 -0.60 -1.32 -5.52
CA THR A 79 -1.85 -1.49 -4.73
C THR A 79 -3.00 -1.60 -5.72
N ASP A 80 -4.01 -2.38 -5.37
CA ASP A 80 -5.25 -2.56 -6.14
C ASP A 80 -6.29 -1.45 -5.90
N ASN A 81 -6.04 -0.55 -4.95
CA ASN A 81 -6.91 0.59 -4.71
C ASN A 81 -6.74 1.71 -5.75
N ARG A 82 -7.52 1.60 -6.84
CA ARG A 82 -7.53 2.57 -7.94
C ARG A 82 -7.79 4.01 -7.49
N THR A 83 -8.64 4.22 -6.48
CA THR A 83 -8.99 5.56 -5.96
C THR A 83 -7.75 6.24 -5.38
N ILE A 84 -6.96 5.53 -4.58
CA ILE A 84 -5.73 6.04 -3.98
C ILE A 84 -4.69 6.34 -5.06
N VAL A 85 -4.48 5.39 -6.00
CA VAL A 85 -3.54 5.57 -7.12
C VAL A 85 -3.89 6.82 -7.93
N GLN A 86 -5.17 6.98 -8.30
CA GLN A 86 -5.62 8.14 -9.05
C GLN A 86 -5.46 9.45 -8.28
N THR A 87 -5.79 9.45 -6.98
CA THR A 87 -5.67 10.62 -6.10
C THR A 87 -4.22 11.10 -6.03
N LEU A 88 -3.27 10.19 -5.81
CA LEU A 88 -1.85 10.51 -5.69
C LEU A 88 -1.21 10.94 -7.02
N GLN A 89 -1.57 10.29 -8.12
CA GLN A 89 -1.00 10.61 -9.44
C GLN A 89 -1.49 11.95 -10.00
N HIS A 90 -2.73 12.34 -9.69
CA HIS A 90 -3.37 13.52 -10.30
C HIS A 90 -3.60 14.67 -9.32
N GLY A 91 -3.22 14.52 -8.04
CA GLY A 91 -3.49 15.50 -6.98
C GLY A 91 -4.98 15.77 -6.76
N ARG A 92 -5.84 14.78 -7.06
CA ARG A 92 -7.30 14.89 -6.94
C ARG A 92 -7.76 14.23 -5.66
N TYR A 93 -7.76 15.00 -4.59
CA TYR A 93 -8.27 14.57 -3.30
C TYR A 93 -9.80 14.47 -3.36
N PRO A 94 -10.43 13.39 -2.86
CA PRO A 94 -11.86 13.37 -2.66
C PRO A 94 -12.26 14.62 -1.84
N ARG A 95 -13.33 15.29 -2.25
CA ARG A 95 -13.85 16.41 -1.46
C ARG A 95 -14.36 15.84 -0.15
N ASN A 96 -13.57 15.96 0.90
CA ASN A 96 -14.06 15.75 2.25
C ASN A 96 -15.13 16.82 2.48
N TYR A 97 -16.35 16.42 2.81
CA TYR A 97 -17.43 17.34 3.20
C TYR A 97 -17.06 18.03 4.53
N TRP A 98 -16.18 19.02 4.46
CA TRP A 98 -15.99 20.02 5.49
C TRP A 98 -16.34 21.37 4.87
N GLY A 99 -17.63 21.72 4.95
CA GLY A 99 -18.13 23.04 4.58
C GLY A 99 -19.47 23.03 3.83
N VAL A 100 -20.57 22.89 4.58
CA VAL A 100 -21.73 23.80 4.60
C VAL A 100 -22.49 23.61 5.91
#